data_AF-A0A2V9N0R3-F1
#
_entry.id   AF-A0A2V9N0R3-F1
#
_cell.length_a   1.000
_cell.length_b   1.000
_cell.length_c   1.000
_cell.angle_alpha   90.00
_cell.angle_beta   90.00
_cell.angle_gamma   90.00
#
_symmetry.space_group_name_H-M   'P 1'
#
loop_
_entity.id
_entity.type
_entity.pdbx_description
1 polymer ?
#
loop_
_entity_poly.entity_id
_entity_poly.type
_entity_poly.pdbx_seq_one_letter_code
_entity_poly.pdbx_strand_id
1 'polypeptide(L)'
;MECYVCIHCHFYQPPRENPWLETVESQDSASPYHDWNERIARECYLPNGASRILDAERRIAKRAPEGYQRILDGDRESQKLFSGHGAALAQAYNHTILPLSNSRDKRTQILWGIKDFQHRFSRDPEGTWLPETAVDLETLEILSAEGIKFTILAPRQAAQLRVDKDSPWIDLEYGADSRHPYACTLPSGRTIALFFYDGGLATAVAFEKLLFSGENFARRLLSHFDPEGDSAQLMHVATDGETYGHHHSHGDMALAFALQYIQENKLARLTNYGEYFAMNPPTREIRIKERTSWSCAHGVGRWESDCGCNAGGGPGWNQQWRGPLRDTLLLFSIGRLQM
;
A
#
# COMPACT_ATOMS: atom_id res chain seq x y z
N MET A 1 -13.10 -9.37 23.11
CA MET A 1 -12.10 -9.30 22.03
C MET A 1 -12.48 -8.15 21.12
N GLU A 2 -11.54 -7.26 20.80
CA GLU A 2 -11.80 -6.14 19.89
C GLU A 2 -11.33 -6.51 18.48
N CYS A 3 -12.25 -6.44 17.52
CA CYS A 3 -11.97 -6.71 16.11
C CYS A 3 -11.95 -5.41 15.33
N TYR A 4 -10.87 -5.18 14.60
CA TYR A 4 -10.62 -3.96 13.85
C TYR A 4 -10.54 -4.24 12.35
N VAL A 5 -11.09 -3.36 11.53
CA VAL A 5 -10.99 -3.46 10.06
C VAL A 5 -10.30 -2.22 9.49
N CYS A 6 -9.31 -2.44 8.63
CA CYS A 6 -8.62 -1.38 7.89
C CYS A 6 -8.48 -1.78 6.40
N ILE A 7 -8.76 -0.86 5.48
CA ILE A 7 -8.58 -1.08 4.04
C ILE A 7 -7.51 -0.11 3.55
N HIS A 8 -6.47 -0.63 2.90
CA HIS A 8 -5.43 0.17 2.29
C HIS A 8 -5.53 0.12 0.77
N CYS A 9 -5.63 1.29 0.16
CA CYS A 9 -5.66 1.47 -1.28
C CYS A 9 -4.39 2.23 -1.69
N HIS A 10 -3.54 1.59 -2.49
CA HIS A 10 -2.36 2.23 -3.05
C HIS A 10 -2.69 2.89 -4.39
N PHE A 11 -2.69 4.22 -4.44
CA PHE A 11 -2.96 4.97 -5.67
C PHE A 11 -1.65 5.52 -6.25
N TYR A 12 -1.36 5.19 -7.51
CA TYR A 12 -0.19 5.71 -8.21
C TYR A 12 -0.40 5.73 -9.72
N GLN A 13 -0.05 6.85 -10.35
CA GLN A 13 0.14 6.96 -11.79
C GLN A 13 1.55 7.50 -12.04
N PRO A 14 2.35 6.87 -12.94
CA PRO A 14 3.65 7.42 -13.29
C PRO A 14 3.50 8.77 -13.99
N PRO A 15 4.48 9.68 -13.90
CA PRO A 15 4.49 10.91 -14.69
C PRO A 15 4.34 10.59 -16.19
N ARG A 16 3.42 11.29 -16.86
CA ARG A 16 3.10 11.09 -18.30
C ARG A 16 3.43 12.31 -19.16
N GLU A 17 3.97 13.36 -18.55
CA GLU A 17 4.34 14.59 -19.23
C GLU A 17 5.49 14.30 -20.21
N ASN A 18 5.35 14.82 -21.43
CA ASN A 18 6.43 14.81 -22.38
C ASN A 18 7.49 15.83 -21.92
N PRO A 19 8.75 15.42 -21.70
CA PRO A 19 9.76 16.30 -21.12
C PRO A 19 10.21 17.43 -22.05
N TRP A 20 9.86 17.40 -23.34
CA TRP A 20 10.13 18.50 -24.27
C TRP A 20 8.95 19.44 -24.45
N LEU A 21 7.73 18.94 -24.28
CA LEU A 21 6.51 19.71 -24.51
C LEU A 21 5.88 20.22 -23.22
N GLU A 22 6.30 19.70 -22.07
CA GLU A 22 5.77 20.01 -20.73
C GLU A 22 4.25 19.86 -20.65
N THR A 23 3.70 18.92 -21.45
CA THR A 23 2.28 18.56 -21.48
C THR A 23 2.12 17.06 -21.51
N VAL A 24 1.01 16.58 -20.96
CA VAL A 24 0.53 15.21 -21.22
C VAL A 24 -0.08 15.19 -22.61
N GLU A 25 0.33 14.26 -23.45
CA GLU A 25 -0.22 14.07 -24.79
C GLU A 25 -1.48 13.20 -24.73
N SER A 26 -2.36 13.32 -25.74
CA SER A 26 -3.53 12.46 -25.87
C SER A 26 -3.12 11.00 -26.07
N GLN A 27 -3.80 10.07 -25.42
CA GLN A 27 -3.49 8.63 -25.46
C GLN A 27 -4.69 7.84 -25.96
N ASP A 28 -4.61 7.29 -27.17
CA ASP A 28 -5.74 6.59 -27.82
C ASP A 28 -6.32 5.44 -26.97
N SER A 29 -5.47 4.74 -26.22
CA SER A 29 -5.88 3.64 -25.34
C SER A 29 -6.70 4.09 -24.11
N ALA A 30 -6.74 5.39 -23.83
CA ALA A 30 -7.55 6.00 -22.76
C ALA A 30 -8.92 6.50 -23.24
N SER A 31 -9.27 6.34 -24.52
CA SER A 31 -10.55 6.77 -25.07
C SER A 31 -11.75 6.29 -24.23
N PRO A 32 -12.78 7.14 -24.00
CA PRO A 32 -13.01 8.46 -24.60
C PRO A 32 -12.30 9.63 -23.90
N TYR A 33 -11.42 9.37 -22.93
CA TYR A 33 -10.71 10.41 -22.19
C TYR A 33 -9.45 10.86 -22.92
N HIS A 34 -8.95 12.05 -22.57
CA HIS A 34 -7.73 12.59 -23.16
C HIS A 34 -6.53 11.68 -22.89
N ASP A 35 -6.35 11.24 -21.65
CA ASP A 35 -5.24 10.40 -21.24
C ASP A 35 -5.62 9.47 -20.08
N TRP A 36 -4.69 8.57 -19.72
CA TRP A 36 -4.93 7.61 -18.64
C TRP A 36 -5.10 8.27 -17.27
N ASN A 37 -4.49 9.43 -17.00
CA ASN A 37 -4.70 10.12 -15.72
C ASN A 37 -6.14 10.61 -15.62
N GLU A 38 -6.68 11.20 -16.68
CA GLU A 38 -8.09 11.62 -16.73
C GLU A 38 -9.02 10.41 -16.58
N ARG A 39 -8.77 9.33 -17.33
CA ARG A 39 -9.56 8.10 -17.26
C ARG A 39 -9.61 7.52 -15.85
N ILE A 40 -8.45 7.30 -15.24
CA ILE A 40 -8.36 6.74 -13.88
C ILE A 40 -8.98 7.68 -12.85
N ALA A 41 -8.79 9.00 -12.99
CA ALA A 41 -9.42 9.97 -12.10
C ALA A 41 -10.95 9.86 -12.15
N ARG A 42 -11.52 9.71 -13.36
CA ARG A 42 -12.98 9.60 -13.58
C ARG A 42 -13.55 8.26 -13.13
N GLU A 43 -12.87 7.17 -13.45
CA GLU A 43 -13.35 5.81 -13.19
C GLU A 43 -13.06 5.34 -11.75
N CYS A 44 -12.10 5.95 -11.04
CA CYS A 44 -11.67 5.50 -9.72
C CYS A 44 -11.53 6.62 -8.68
N TYR A 45 -10.64 7.60 -8.89
CA TYR A 45 -10.26 8.50 -7.78
C TYR A 45 -11.41 9.41 -7.35
N LEU A 46 -12.15 9.97 -8.31
CA LEU A 46 -13.30 10.84 -8.04
C LEU A 46 -14.46 10.10 -7.36
N PRO A 47 -14.88 8.89 -7.82
CA PRO A 47 -15.86 8.07 -7.11
C PRO A 47 -15.45 7.69 -5.69
N ASN A 48 -14.20 7.23 -5.48
CA ASN A 48 -13.73 6.86 -4.13
C ASN A 48 -13.71 8.05 -3.17
N GLY A 49 -13.38 9.25 -3.66
CA GLY A 49 -13.48 10.48 -2.86
C GLY A 49 -14.92 10.93 -2.59
N ALA A 50 -15.93 10.35 -3.25
CA ALA A 50 -17.34 10.72 -3.09
C ALA A 50 -18.17 9.66 -2.33
N SER A 51 -17.81 8.38 -2.44
CA SER A 51 -18.72 7.25 -2.20
C SER A 51 -19.26 7.13 -0.76
N ARG A 52 -18.59 7.73 0.23
CA ARG A 52 -19.07 7.79 1.62
C ARG A 52 -19.77 9.10 2.00
N ILE A 53 -19.83 10.08 1.10
CA ILE A 53 -20.52 11.34 1.34
C ILE A 53 -21.97 11.15 0.97
N LEU A 54 -22.81 11.14 1.99
CA LEU A 54 -24.25 11.03 1.82
C LEU A 54 -24.89 12.43 1.78
N ASP A 55 -25.80 12.66 0.83
CA ASP A 55 -26.69 13.81 0.84
C ASP A 55 -27.74 13.71 1.97
N ALA A 56 -28.58 14.73 2.09
CA ALA A 56 -29.63 14.79 3.12
C ALA A 56 -30.60 13.60 3.04
N GLU A 57 -30.71 12.97 1.86
CA GLU A 57 -31.53 11.80 1.58
C GLU A 57 -30.77 10.46 1.68
N ARG A 58 -29.56 10.47 2.24
CA ARG A 58 -28.67 9.31 2.41
C ARG A 58 -28.17 8.68 1.10
N ARG A 59 -28.03 9.45 0.02
CA ARG A 59 -27.48 8.99 -1.28
C ARG A 59 -26.08 9.55 -1.52
N ILE A 60 -25.25 8.86 -2.30
CA ILE A 60 -23.91 9.36 -2.64
C ILE A 60 -24.00 10.73 -3.32
N ALA A 61 -23.36 11.75 -2.74
CA ALA A 61 -23.40 13.13 -3.19
C ALA A 61 -22.80 13.26 -4.60
N LYS A 62 -23.64 13.61 -5.58
CA LYS A 62 -23.33 13.57 -7.03
C LYS A 62 -22.32 14.60 -7.55
N ARG A 63 -21.70 15.44 -6.70
CA ARG A 63 -20.84 16.53 -7.15
C ARG A 63 -19.56 16.62 -6.32
N ALA A 64 -18.40 16.38 -6.93
CA ALA A 64 -17.30 17.35 -6.76
C ALA A 64 -16.34 17.34 -7.95
N PRO A 65 -15.87 18.54 -8.34
CA PRO A 65 -14.95 18.72 -9.45
C PRO A 65 -13.46 18.48 -9.12
N GLU A 66 -13.04 18.36 -7.86
CA GLU A 66 -11.61 18.32 -7.52
C GLU A 66 -11.24 17.14 -6.60
N GLY A 67 -10.83 16.02 -7.21
CA GLY A 67 -10.46 14.79 -6.49
C GLY A 67 -9.30 14.97 -5.52
N TYR A 68 -8.35 15.85 -5.84
CA TYR A 68 -7.20 16.13 -4.99
C TYR A 68 -7.59 16.73 -3.64
N GLN A 69 -8.44 17.76 -3.63
CA GLN A 69 -8.88 18.40 -2.39
C GLN A 69 -9.64 17.43 -1.49
N ARG A 70 -10.43 16.52 -2.08
CA ARG A 70 -11.14 15.47 -1.34
C ARG A 70 -10.21 14.48 -0.64
N ILE A 71 -9.07 14.14 -1.24
CA ILE A 71 -8.08 13.27 -0.60
C ILE A 71 -7.53 13.96 0.66
N LEU A 72 -7.20 15.25 0.56
CA LEU A 72 -6.73 16.04 1.70
C LEU A 72 -7.81 16.18 2.78
N ASP A 73 -9.05 16.46 2.39
CA ASP A 73 -10.19 16.53 3.32
C ASP A 73 -10.45 15.18 4.01
N GLY A 74 -10.33 14.09 3.26
CA GLY A 74 -10.47 12.73 3.78
C GLY A 74 -9.44 12.40 4.86
N ASP A 75 -8.18 12.80 4.68
CA ASP A 75 -7.15 12.64 5.73
C ASP A 75 -7.45 13.49 6.96
N ARG A 76 -7.89 14.74 6.79
CA ARG A 76 -8.28 15.63 7.91
C ARG A 76 -9.48 15.08 8.68
N GLU A 77 -10.47 14.54 7.99
CA GLU A 77 -11.63 13.92 8.63
C GLU A 77 -11.23 12.61 9.33
N SER A 78 -10.34 11.84 8.72
CA SER A 78 -9.75 10.64 9.32
C SER A 78 -9.08 10.95 10.66
N GLN A 79 -8.33 12.05 10.78
CA GLN A 79 -7.74 12.47 12.06
C GLN A 79 -8.79 12.72 13.15
N LYS A 80 -9.95 13.29 12.82
CA LYS A 80 -11.03 13.50 13.80
C LYS A 80 -11.68 12.18 14.22
N LEU A 81 -11.84 11.25 13.28
CA LEU A 81 -12.50 9.97 13.50
C LEU A 81 -11.62 8.96 14.24
N PHE A 82 -10.31 9.01 14.03
CA PHE A 82 -9.37 7.99 14.51
C PHE A 82 -8.32 8.59 15.46
N SER A 83 -8.79 9.25 16.51
CA SER A 83 -7.97 9.65 17.66
C SER A 83 -6.73 10.51 17.31
N GLY A 84 -6.81 11.35 16.28
CA GLY A 84 -5.72 12.20 15.80
C GLY A 84 -4.88 11.60 14.66
N HIS A 85 -5.16 10.37 14.24
CA HIS A 85 -4.40 9.66 13.20
C HIS A 85 -5.04 9.81 11.83
N GLY A 86 -4.28 10.26 10.83
CA GLY A 86 -4.74 10.36 9.45
C GLY A 86 -4.52 9.07 8.65
N ALA A 87 -5.39 8.80 7.68
CA ALA A 87 -5.32 7.58 6.86
C ALA A 87 -4.23 7.62 5.77
N ALA A 88 -3.77 8.81 5.37
CA ALA A 88 -2.73 8.93 4.33
C ALA A 88 -1.36 8.47 4.86
N LEU A 89 -0.64 7.73 4.00
CA LEU A 89 0.74 7.30 4.22
C LEU A 89 1.66 8.00 3.21
N ALA A 90 2.91 8.24 3.59
CA ALA A 90 3.93 8.66 2.64
C ALA A 90 4.32 7.52 1.70
N GLN A 91 4.97 7.83 0.59
CA GLN A 91 5.59 6.84 -0.29
C GLN A 91 6.89 7.39 -0.86
N ALA A 92 7.76 6.53 -1.39
CA ALA A 92 8.95 6.99 -2.10
C ALA A 92 8.56 7.87 -3.29
N TYR A 93 9.23 9.02 -3.43
CA TYR A 93 8.78 10.12 -4.30
C TYR A 93 8.49 9.73 -5.75
N ASN A 94 9.39 8.99 -6.40
CA ASN A 94 9.24 8.55 -7.80
C ASN A 94 8.78 7.09 -7.92
N HIS A 95 8.29 6.49 -6.83
CA HIS A 95 7.86 5.08 -6.81
C HIS A 95 8.96 4.09 -7.26
N THR A 96 10.23 4.39 -6.96
CA THR A 96 11.33 3.46 -7.33
C THR A 96 11.34 2.22 -6.45
N ILE A 97 11.80 1.09 -7.00
CA ILE A 97 12.09 -0.12 -6.24
C ILE A 97 13.30 0.13 -5.34
N LEU A 98 13.04 0.50 -4.08
CA LEU A 98 14.06 0.95 -3.14
C LEU A 98 15.21 -0.06 -2.99
N PRO A 99 14.99 -1.38 -2.83
CA PRO A 99 16.09 -2.34 -2.73
C PRO A 99 17.02 -2.42 -3.95
N LEU A 100 16.61 -1.88 -5.11
CA LEU A 100 17.43 -1.80 -6.32
C LEU A 100 18.18 -0.48 -6.46
N SER A 101 17.95 0.47 -5.56
CA SER A 101 18.61 1.78 -5.54
C SER A 101 19.84 1.73 -4.62
N ASN A 102 20.84 2.57 -4.89
CA ASN A 102 21.95 2.72 -3.93
C ASN A 102 21.49 3.50 -2.68
N SER A 103 22.31 3.49 -1.62
CA SER A 103 21.97 4.11 -0.33
C SER A 103 21.62 5.60 -0.42
N ARG A 104 22.31 6.36 -1.29
CA ARG A 104 22.05 7.80 -1.48
C ARG A 104 20.67 8.01 -2.11
N ASP A 105 20.36 7.25 -3.15
CA ASP A 105 19.07 7.36 -3.85
C ASP A 105 17.91 6.87 -2.97
N LYS A 106 18.09 5.76 -2.23
CA LYS A 106 17.12 5.30 -1.23
C LYS A 106 16.74 6.42 -0.26
N ARG A 107 17.75 7.05 0.36
CA ARG A 107 17.54 8.18 1.29
C ARG A 107 16.86 9.36 0.61
N THR A 108 17.31 9.73 -0.59
CA THR A 108 16.74 10.83 -1.36
C THR A 108 15.25 10.60 -1.62
N GLN A 109 14.89 9.40 -2.07
CA GLN A 109 13.50 9.04 -2.40
C GLN A 109 12.59 9.02 -1.17
N ILE A 110 13.09 8.54 -0.03
CA ILE A 110 12.37 8.54 1.25
C ILE A 110 12.18 9.96 1.77
N LEU A 111 13.25 10.77 1.81
CA LEU A 111 13.20 12.15 2.30
C LEU A 111 12.28 13.03 1.45
N TRP A 112 12.35 12.93 0.12
CA TRP A 112 11.43 13.65 -0.77
C TRP A 112 9.99 13.16 -0.63
N GLY A 113 9.78 11.85 -0.40
CA GLY A 113 8.47 11.29 -0.09
C GLY A 113 7.85 11.88 1.17
N ILE A 114 8.65 12.00 2.24
CA ILE A 114 8.24 12.63 3.50
C ILE A 114 7.94 14.12 3.29
N LYS A 115 8.78 14.83 2.51
CA LYS A 115 8.59 16.27 2.24
C LYS A 115 7.36 16.55 1.39
N ASP A 116 7.12 15.75 0.36
CA ASP A 116 5.90 15.83 -0.46
C ASP A 116 4.67 15.56 0.41
N PHE A 117 4.71 14.54 1.26
CA PHE A 117 3.63 14.26 2.21
C PHE A 117 3.36 15.45 3.13
N GLN A 118 4.39 16.00 3.78
CA GLN A 118 4.28 17.16 4.67
C GLN A 118 3.68 18.37 3.93
N HIS A 119 4.14 18.63 2.70
CA HIS A 119 3.63 19.73 1.88
C HIS A 119 2.13 19.60 1.59
N ARG A 120 1.67 18.38 1.25
CA ARG A 120 0.27 18.14 0.86
C ARG A 120 -0.67 18.03 2.06
N PHE A 121 -0.29 17.24 3.06
CA PHE A 121 -1.16 16.88 4.18
C PHE A 121 -0.95 17.76 5.42
N SER A 122 0.07 18.63 5.43
CA SER A 122 0.36 19.56 6.53
C SER A 122 0.58 18.87 7.89
N ARG A 123 1.10 17.64 7.87
CA ARG A 123 1.49 16.86 9.06
C ARG A 123 2.63 15.90 8.72
N ASP A 124 3.25 15.33 9.74
CA ASP A 124 4.24 14.27 9.55
C ASP A 124 3.57 12.93 9.19
N PRO A 125 4.17 12.13 8.29
CA PRO A 125 3.68 10.78 8.01
C PRO A 125 4.06 9.84 9.16
N GLU A 126 3.11 9.02 9.59
CA GLU A 126 3.36 7.99 10.61
C GLU A 126 3.86 6.69 10.00
N GLY A 127 3.43 6.39 8.78
CA GLY A 127 3.83 5.19 8.05
C GLY A 127 4.09 5.48 6.57
N THR A 128 4.69 4.50 5.90
CA THR A 128 4.95 4.58 4.46
C THR A 128 4.40 3.38 3.70
N TRP A 129 3.99 3.60 2.46
CA TRP A 129 3.89 2.56 1.45
C TRP A 129 5.22 2.47 0.68
N LEU A 130 5.84 1.29 0.69
CA LEU A 130 7.01 1.03 -0.15
C LEU A 130 6.54 0.66 -1.56
N PRO A 131 7.11 1.23 -2.63
CA PRO A 131 6.78 0.84 -3.99
C PRO A 131 6.86 -0.67 -4.18
N GLU A 132 5.75 -1.27 -4.60
CA GLU A 132 5.63 -2.73 -4.78
C GLU A 132 5.86 -3.55 -3.50
N THR A 133 5.67 -2.91 -2.33
CA THR A 133 6.10 -3.37 -1.01
C THR A 133 7.55 -3.87 -1.00
N ALA A 134 8.38 -3.35 -1.92
CA ALA A 134 9.75 -3.81 -2.10
C ALA A 134 10.60 -3.40 -0.91
N VAL A 135 11.18 -4.39 -0.21
CA VAL A 135 11.77 -4.16 1.11
C VAL A 135 13.15 -4.83 1.26
N ASP A 136 14.04 -4.12 1.96
CA ASP A 136 15.24 -4.66 2.57
C ASP A 136 15.53 -3.96 3.92
N LEU A 137 16.43 -4.51 4.73
CA LEU A 137 16.75 -3.96 6.06
C LEU A 137 17.32 -2.55 5.98
N GLU A 138 18.11 -2.22 4.95
CA GLU A 138 18.62 -0.86 4.77
C GLU A 138 17.48 0.14 4.53
N THR A 139 16.47 -0.24 3.74
CA THR A 139 15.28 0.59 3.53
C THR A 139 14.55 0.83 4.85
N LEU A 140 14.29 -0.23 5.63
CA LEU A 140 13.64 -0.12 6.94
C LEU A 140 14.45 0.71 7.94
N GLU A 141 15.78 0.59 7.90
CA GLU A 141 16.72 1.38 8.71
C GLU A 141 16.61 2.87 8.39
N ILE A 142 16.58 3.24 7.11
CA ILE A 142 16.39 4.64 6.69
C ILE A 142 15.02 5.15 7.13
N LEU A 143 13.94 4.40 6.91
CA LEU A 143 12.60 4.80 7.35
C LEU A 143 12.55 5.08 8.86
N SER A 144 13.05 4.14 9.66
CA SER A 144 13.05 4.27 11.12
C SER A 144 13.92 5.45 11.60
N ALA A 145 15.06 5.70 10.94
CA ALA A 145 15.91 6.85 11.24
C ALA A 145 15.21 8.20 10.95
N GLU A 146 14.31 8.25 9.96
CA GLU A 146 13.52 9.44 9.61
C GLU A 146 12.19 9.53 10.39
N GLY A 147 12.01 8.71 11.44
CA GLY A 147 10.86 8.79 12.34
C GLY A 147 9.59 8.09 11.86
N ILE A 148 9.66 7.32 10.77
CA ILE A 148 8.54 6.47 10.32
C ILE A 148 8.33 5.34 11.33
N LYS A 149 7.07 5.19 11.78
CA LYS A 149 6.68 4.22 12.81
C LYS A 149 6.41 2.84 12.22
N PHE A 150 5.80 2.78 11.03
CA PHE A 150 5.40 1.52 10.42
C PHE A 150 5.39 1.50 8.88
N THR A 151 5.39 0.29 8.31
CA THR A 151 5.11 0.04 6.89
C THR A 151 4.22 -1.21 6.72
N ILE A 152 3.68 -1.39 5.51
CA ILE A 152 2.83 -2.52 5.13
C ILE A 152 3.61 -3.44 4.18
N LEU A 153 3.53 -4.76 4.39
CA LEU A 153 4.18 -5.78 3.57
C LEU A 153 3.22 -6.93 3.24
N ALA A 154 3.57 -7.72 2.23
CA ALA A 154 2.88 -8.97 1.92
C ALA A 154 3.28 -10.08 2.88
N PRO A 155 2.38 -11.01 3.26
CA PRO A 155 2.62 -11.99 4.31
C PRO A 155 3.85 -12.86 4.04
N ARG A 156 4.09 -13.24 2.77
CA ARG A 156 5.25 -14.04 2.35
C ARG A 156 6.61 -13.36 2.53
N GLN A 157 6.63 -12.04 2.73
CA GLN A 157 7.86 -11.27 2.97
C GLN A 157 8.37 -11.43 4.41
N ALA A 158 7.59 -12.03 5.31
CA ALA A 158 8.06 -12.45 6.61
C ALA A 158 8.98 -13.68 6.50
N ALA A 159 10.09 -13.67 7.23
CA ALA A 159 11.09 -14.75 7.29
C ALA A 159 10.96 -15.57 8.56
N GLN A 160 11.02 -14.91 9.72
CA GLN A 160 11.04 -15.59 11.02
C GLN A 160 10.22 -14.79 12.03
N LEU A 161 9.49 -15.49 12.90
CA LEU A 161 8.72 -14.95 14.00
C LEU A 161 9.39 -15.29 15.33
N ARG A 162 9.30 -14.39 16.30
CA ARG A 162 9.60 -14.67 17.69
C ARG A 162 8.53 -14.04 18.57
N VAL A 163 7.89 -14.85 19.43
CA VAL A 163 6.73 -14.42 20.23
C VAL A 163 7.12 -13.44 21.33
N ASP A 164 8.24 -13.69 22.00
CA ASP A 164 8.85 -12.84 23.02
C ASP A 164 10.37 -13.02 23.03
N LYS A 165 11.09 -12.23 23.82
CA LYS A 165 12.57 -12.22 23.83
C LYS A 165 13.20 -13.57 24.20
N ASP A 166 12.50 -14.39 24.96
CA ASP A 166 12.97 -15.68 25.48
C ASP A 166 12.61 -16.85 24.55
N SER A 167 11.66 -16.64 23.64
CA SER A 167 11.24 -17.61 22.64
C SER A 167 12.28 -17.78 21.52
N PRO A 168 12.43 -18.99 20.95
CA PRO A 168 13.24 -19.21 19.76
C PRO A 168 12.63 -18.51 18.54
N TRP A 169 13.47 -18.22 17.54
CA TRP A 169 12.99 -17.82 16.22
C TRP A 169 12.37 -19.02 15.50
N ILE A 170 11.21 -18.81 14.90
CA ILE A 170 10.45 -19.81 14.14
C ILE A 170 10.40 -19.36 12.69
N ASP A 171 10.82 -20.23 11.77
CA ASP A 171 10.75 -19.95 10.33
C ASP A 171 9.29 -19.91 9.85
N LEU A 172 8.97 -18.89 9.05
CA LEU A 172 7.65 -18.70 8.46
C LEU A 172 7.65 -19.16 7.00
N GLU A 173 7.14 -20.37 6.78
CA GLU A 173 6.99 -20.93 5.44
C GLU A 173 5.85 -20.25 4.66
N TYR A 174 4.69 -20.08 5.30
CA TYR A 174 3.46 -19.59 4.67
C TYR A 174 3.18 -18.09 4.87
N GLY A 175 4.08 -17.39 5.56
CA GLY A 175 3.98 -15.96 5.83
C GLY A 175 3.48 -15.62 7.24
N ALA A 176 3.40 -14.32 7.52
CA ALA A 176 2.94 -13.81 8.81
C ALA A 176 1.40 -13.82 8.93
N ASP A 177 0.92 -13.95 10.16
CA ASP A 177 -0.49 -13.78 10.50
C ASP A 177 -0.87 -12.30 10.40
N SER A 178 -1.88 -12.00 9.58
CA SER A 178 -2.30 -10.62 9.26
C SER A 178 -3.02 -9.91 10.40
N ARG A 179 -3.43 -10.65 11.44
CA ARG A 179 -4.24 -10.12 12.54
C ARG A 179 -3.44 -9.27 13.53
N HIS A 180 -2.13 -9.29 13.44
CA HIS A 180 -1.25 -8.63 14.39
C HIS A 180 -0.14 -7.82 13.70
N PRO A 181 0.23 -6.65 14.24
CA PRO A 181 1.46 -5.99 13.87
C PRO A 181 2.66 -6.66 14.54
N TYR A 182 3.83 -6.52 13.92
CA TYR A 182 5.08 -7.09 14.43
C TYR A 182 6.17 -6.03 14.54
N ALA A 183 7.04 -6.18 15.51
CA ALA A 183 8.21 -5.35 15.70
C ALA A 183 9.39 -5.94 14.89
N CYS A 184 9.98 -5.14 14.01
CA CYS A 184 11.24 -5.50 13.35
C CYS A 184 12.39 -4.74 13.99
N THR A 185 13.25 -5.45 14.71
CA THR A 185 14.48 -4.89 15.29
C THR A 185 15.55 -4.79 14.21
N LEU A 186 16.06 -3.57 14.01
CA LEU A 186 16.98 -3.22 12.94
C LEU A 186 18.45 -3.29 13.40
N PRO A 187 19.43 -3.36 12.47
CA PRO A 187 20.85 -3.44 12.83
C PRO A 187 21.34 -2.33 13.77
N SER A 188 20.78 -1.13 13.70
CA SER A 188 21.12 -0.03 14.63
C SER A 188 20.56 -0.19 16.05
N GLY A 189 19.69 -1.17 16.28
CA GLY A 189 18.90 -1.31 17.51
C GLY A 189 17.59 -0.52 17.50
N ARG A 190 17.30 0.26 16.45
CA ARG A 190 15.96 0.84 16.24
C ARG A 190 14.93 -0.25 15.95
N THR A 191 13.67 0.11 16.06
CA THR A 191 12.54 -0.77 15.73
C THR A 191 11.60 -0.06 14.79
N ILE A 192 11.02 -0.80 13.84
CA ILE A 192 9.92 -0.37 13.00
C ILE A 192 8.80 -1.42 13.05
N ALA A 193 7.54 -0.98 13.09
CA ALA A 193 6.42 -1.90 13.05
C ALA A 193 6.07 -2.32 11.62
N LEU A 194 5.76 -3.60 11.45
CA LEU A 194 5.40 -4.19 10.17
C LEU A 194 3.96 -4.74 10.26
N PHE A 195 3.11 -4.28 9.35
CA PHE A 195 1.77 -4.80 9.13
C PHE A 195 1.80 -5.73 7.92
N PHE A 196 1.32 -6.96 8.07
CA PHE A 196 1.23 -7.93 6.97
C PHE A 196 -0.22 -8.09 6.57
N TYR A 197 -0.61 -7.62 5.39
CA TYR A 197 -2.01 -7.68 4.98
C TYR A 197 -2.46 -9.13 4.69
N ASP A 198 -3.77 -9.37 4.70
CA ASP A 198 -4.33 -10.66 4.32
C ASP A 198 -4.20 -10.89 2.80
N GLY A 199 -3.26 -11.76 2.41
CA GLY A 199 -2.95 -12.03 1.01
C GLY A 199 -4.07 -12.73 0.25
N GLY A 200 -4.84 -13.60 0.92
CA GLY A 200 -5.96 -14.29 0.31
C GLY A 200 -7.11 -13.34 -0.02
N LEU A 201 -7.45 -12.45 0.92
CA LEU A 201 -8.46 -11.41 0.72
C LEU A 201 -8.02 -10.37 -0.30
N ALA A 202 -6.77 -9.91 -0.25
CA ALA A 202 -6.25 -8.98 -1.24
C ALA A 202 -6.35 -9.54 -2.67
N THR A 203 -6.03 -10.84 -2.84
CA THR A 203 -6.19 -11.55 -4.12
C THR A 203 -7.67 -11.63 -4.53
N ALA A 204 -8.56 -11.99 -3.59
CA ALA A 204 -9.99 -12.09 -3.87
C ALA A 204 -10.63 -10.76 -4.28
N VAL A 205 -10.19 -9.66 -3.65
CA VAL A 205 -10.58 -8.29 -4.00
C VAL A 205 -10.09 -7.92 -5.40
N ALA A 206 -8.82 -8.21 -5.71
CA ALA A 206 -8.22 -7.83 -6.98
C ALA A 206 -8.70 -8.67 -8.18
N PHE A 207 -8.88 -9.98 -8.01
CA PHE A 207 -9.01 -10.92 -9.14
C PHE A 207 -10.25 -11.83 -9.09
N GLU A 208 -10.91 -12.02 -7.95
CA GLU A 208 -12.00 -12.99 -7.78
C GLU A 208 -13.40 -12.35 -7.70
N LYS A 209 -13.53 -11.09 -8.16
CA LYS A 209 -14.81 -10.35 -8.20
C LYS A 209 -15.49 -10.21 -6.84
N LEU A 210 -14.74 -10.23 -5.73
CA LEU A 210 -15.31 -10.06 -4.38
C LEU A 210 -16.06 -8.72 -4.23
N LEU A 211 -15.65 -7.69 -4.98
CA LEU A 211 -16.29 -6.38 -5.02
C LEU A 211 -17.64 -6.34 -5.75
N PHE A 212 -18.15 -7.47 -6.26
CA PHE A 212 -19.51 -7.50 -6.83
C PHE A 212 -20.61 -7.29 -5.76
N SER A 213 -20.33 -7.57 -4.49
CA SER A 213 -21.27 -7.38 -3.38
C SER A 213 -20.56 -6.87 -2.13
N GLY A 214 -20.95 -5.67 -1.67
CA GLY A 214 -20.41 -5.08 -0.44
C GLY A 214 -20.72 -5.91 0.81
N GLU A 215 -21.88 -6.58 0.86
CA GLU A 215 -22.21 -7.47 1.98
C GLU A 215 -21.29 -8.70 2.00
N ASN A 216 -21.06 -9.33 0.84
CA ASN A 216 -20.15 -10.47 0.75
C ASN A 216 -18.71 -10.05 1.11
N PHE A 217 -18.29 -8.86 0.66
CA PHE A 217 -16.99 -8.33 1.02
C PHE A 217 -16.87 -8.11 2.53
N ALA A 218 -17.87 -7.50 3.17
CA ALA A 218 -17.91 -7.34 4.63
C ALA A 218 -17.87 -8.69 5.36
N ARG A 219 -18.72 -9.65 4.98
CA ARG A 219 -18.74 -10.99 5.59
C ARG A 219 -17.39 -11.69 5.45
N ARG A 220 -16.73 -11.53 4.31
CA ARG A 220 -15.44 -12.16 4.03
C ARG A 220 -14.29 -11.52 4.83
N LEU A 221 -14.32 -10.21 5.06
CA LEU A 221 -13.41 -9.56 6.02
C LEU A 221 -13.62 -10.13 7.43
N LEU A 222 -14.88 -10.19 7.89
CA LEU A 222 -15.20 -10.62 9.25
C LEU A 222 -14.89 -12.11 9.50
N SER A 223 -14.96 -12.97 8.48
CA SER A 223 -14.72 -14.40 8.63
C SER A 223 -13.25 -14.78 8.86
N HIS A 224 -12.32 -13.83 8.74
CA HIS A 224 -10.89 -14.06 8.96
C HIS A 224 -10.45 -13.72 10.40
N PHE A 225 -11.33 -13.15 11.22
CA PHE A 225 -11.06 -13.07 12.66
C PHE A 225 -11.10 -14.46 13.29
N ASP A 226 -10.23 -14.69 14.26
CA ASP A 226 -10.29 -15.90 15.08
C ASP A 226 -11.18 -15.67 16.29
N PRO A 227 -12.30 -16.38 16.40
CA PRO A 227 -13.25 -16.22 17.49
C PRO A 227 -12.70 -16.69 18.85
N GLU A 228 -11.65 -17.51 18.85
CA GLU A 228 -10.98 -18.03 20.06
C GLU A 228 -9.78 -17.17 20.48
N GLY A 229 -9.46 -16.12 19.71
CA GLY A 229 -8.35 -15.21 20.02
C GLY A 229 -8.53 -14.46 21.35
N ASP A 230 -7.41 -14.21 22.03
CA ASP A 230 -7.35 -13.58 23.34
C ASP A 230 -6.97 -12.09 23.31
N SER A 231 -6.63 -11.57 22.13
CA SER A 231 -6.08 -10.23 21.91
C SER A 231 -6.83 -9.47 20.82
N ALA A 232 -6.61 -8.14 20.74
CA ALA A 232 -7.15 -7.34 19.65
C ALA A 232 -6.62 -7.83 18.30
N GLN A 233 -7.51 -7.90 17.31
CA GLN A 233 -7.18 -8.39 15.97
C GLN A 233 -7.47 -7.31 14.93
N LEU A 234 -6.55 -7.16 13.96
CA LEU A 234 -6.72 -6.30 12.80
C LEU A 234 -6.95 -7.15 11.55
N MET A 235 -8.11 -7.03 10.92
CA MET A 235 -8.27 -7.50 9.55
C MET A 235 -7.98 -6.37 8.59
N HIS A 236 -6.97 -6.55 7.75
CA HIS A 236 -6.61 -5.56 6.76
C HIS A 236 -6.17 -6.13 5.43
N VAL A 237 -6.50 -5.39 4.37
CA VAL A 237 -6.11 -5.69 2.98
C VAL A 237 -5.35 -4.51 2.41
N ALA A 238 -4.40 -4.79 1.53
CA ALA A 238 -3.72 -3.80 0.72
C ALA A 238 -3.80 -4.20 -0.74
N THR A 239 -4.29 -3.30 -1.58
CA THR A 239 -4.45 -3.50 -3.03
C THR A 239 -4.16 -2.19 -3.78
N ASP A 240 -3.95 -2.29 -5.09
CA ASP A 240 -3.97 -1.11 -5.95
C ASP A 240 -5.35 -0.45 -5.86
N GLY A 241 -5.37 0.86 -5.64
CA GLY A 241 -6.59 1.61 -5.41
C GLY A 241 -7.50 1.63 -6.63
N GLU A 242 -6.92 1.54 -7.83
CA GLU A 242 -7.57 1.35 -9.12
C GLU A 242 -8.49 0.10 -9.15
N THR A 243 -8.31 -0.84 -8.22
CA THR A 243 -9.22 -1.98 -8.02
C THR A 243 -10.65 -1.53 -7.72
N TYR A 244 -10.83 -0.45 -6.96
CA TYR A 244 -12.12 0.04 -6.51
C TYR A 244 -12.72 1.03 -7.53
N GLY A 245 -13.01 0.57 -8.74
CA GLY A 245 -13.67 1.38 -9.77
C GLY A 245 -13.16 1.12 -11.18
N HIS A 246 -11.85 1.31 -11.41
CA HIS A 246 -11.28 1.14 -12.75
C HIS A 246 -11.19 -0.33 -13.18
N HIS A 247 -10.61 -1.19 -12.34
CA HIS A 247 -10.55 -2.63 -12.65
C HIS A 247 -11.87 -3.36 -12.39
N HIS A 248 -12.61 -2.94 -11.35
CA HIS A 248 -13.94 -3.42 -11.06
C HIS A 248 -14.91 -2.25 -11.04
N SER A 249 -15.70 -2.11 -12.10
CA SER A 249 -16.74 -1.09 -12.18
C SER A 249 -17.62 -1.14 -10.94
N HIS A 250 -17.86 0.02 -10.33
CA HIS A 250 -18.64 0.18 -9.10
C HIS A 250 -18.02 -0.45 -7.83
N GLY A 251 -16.74 -0.85 -7.86
CA GLY A 251 -16.04 -1.40 -6.70
C GLY A 251 -15.93 -0.41 -5.53
N ASP A 252 -15.90 0.90 -5.81
CA ASP A 252 -15.97 1.97 -4.80
C ASP A 252 -17.28 1.94 -3.99
N MET A 253 -18.41 1.62 -4.64
CA MET A 253 -19.71 1.49 -3.98
C MET A 253 -19.78 0.22 -3.14
N ALA A 254 -19.21 -0.90 -3.62
CA ALA A 254 -19.13 -2.13 -2.84
C ALA A 254 -18.27 -1.94 -1.58
N LEU A 255 -17.14 -1.23 -1.69
CA LEU A 255 -16.32 -0.84 -0.55
C LEU A 255 -17.11 0.04 0.43
N ALA A 256 -17.76 1.11 -0.06
CA ALA A 256 -18.53 2.02 0.79
C ALA A 256 -19.65 1.28 1.54
N PHE A 257 -20.39 0.41 0.84
CA PHE A 257 -21.44 -0.42 1.43
C PHE A 257 -20.86 -1.38 2.48
N ALA A 258 -19.74 -2.07 2.20
CA ALA A 258 -19.13 -3.00 3.13
C ALA A 258 -18.75 -2.32 4.45
N LEU A 259 -18.13 -1.14 4.37
CA LEU A 259 -17.76 -0.34 5.54
C LEU A 259 -19.00 0.13 6.32
N GLN A 260 -20.02 0.62 5.63
CA GLN A 260 -21.28 1.02 6.26
C GLN A 260 -21.96 -0.17 6.95
N TYR A 261 -22.02 -1.33 6.29
CA TYR A 261 -22.62 -2.55 6.82
C TYR A 261 -21.94 -2.99 8.12
N ILE A 262 -20.60 -2.98 8.15
CA ILE A 262 -19.81 -3.31 9.36
C ILE A 262 -20.14 -2.33 10.51
N GLN A 263 -20.22 -1.03 10.22
CA GLN A 263 -20.49 0.00 11.23
C GLN A 263 -21.92 -0.06 11.77
N GLU A 264 -22.93 -0.09 10.90
CA GLU A 264 -24.35 -0.07 11.29
C GLU A 264 -24.74 -1.31 12.08
N ASN A 265 -24.18 -2.47 11.73
CA ASN A 265 -24.42 -3.73 12.44
C ASN A 265 -23.44 -3.97 13.60
N LYS A 266 -22.52 -3.03 13.88
CA LYS A 266 -21.54 -3.11 14.98
C LYS A 266 -20.71 -4.39 14.96
N LEU A 267 -20.32 -4.86 13.77
CA LEU A 267 -19.66 -6.16 13.57
C LEU A 267 -18.14 -6.09 13.85
N ALA A 268 -17.53 -4.92 13.63
CA ALA A 268 -16.13 -4.63 13.94
C ALA A 268 -15.94 -3.11 14.01
N ARG A 269 -14.84 -2.65 14.60
CA ARG A 269 -14.46 -1.23 14.62
C ARG A 269 -13.65 -0.91 13.36
N LEU A 270 -14.07 0.10 12.61
CA LEU A 270 -13.21 0.64 11.54
C LEU A 270 -12.08 1.45 12.15
N THR A 271 -10.88 1.33 11.58
CA THR A 271 -9.69 2.07 12.04
C THR A 271 -8.72 2.34 10.88
N ASN A 272 -7.66 3.08 11.16
CA ASN A 272 -6.48 3.19 10.30
C ASN A 272 -5.25 2.64 11.02
N TYR A 273 -4.15 2.44 10.28
CA TYR A 273 -2.93 1.85 10.85
C TYR A 273 -2.35 2.67 12.00
N GLY A 274 -2.42 4.01 11.94
CA GLY A 274 -1.89 4.89 12.99
C GLY A 274 -2.62 4.72 14.32
N GLU A 275 -3.96 4.74 14.29
CA GLU A 275 -4.77 4.54 15.48
C GLU A 275 -4.62 3.13 16.02
N TYR A 276 -4.67 2.11 15.16
CA TYR A 276 -4.49 0.73 15.60
C TYR A 276 -3.11 0.52 16.23
N PHE A 277 -2.05 1.05 15.62
CA PHE A 277 -0.68 0.98 16.15
C PHE A 277 -0.55 1.64 17.52
N ALA A 278 -1.16 2.82 17.71
CA ALA A 278 -1.12 3.53 18.97
C ALA A 278 -1.84 2.79 20.10
N MET A 279 -2.96 2.12 19.79
CA MET A 279 -3.74 1.35 20.77
C MET A 279 -3.17 -0.05 21.02
N ASN A 280 -2.59 -0.67 19.99
CA ASN A 280 -2.15 -2.07 19.98
C ASN A 280 -0.71 -2.18 19.45
N PRO A 281 0.29 -1.63 20.15
CA PRO A 281 1.69 -1.70 19.72
C PRO A 281 2.16 -3.16 19.61
N PRO A 282 3.06 -3.47 18.66
CA PRO A 282 3.50 -4.85 18.43
C PRO A 282 4.25 -5.41 19.64
N THR A 283 3.82 -6.59 20.08
CA THR A 283 4.47 -7.34 21.16
C THR A 283 5.38 -8.46 20.67
N ARG A 284 5.16 -8.92 19.43
CA ARG A 284 5.91 -10.00 18.79
C ARG A 284 6.95 -9.44 17.84
N GLU A 285 8.09 -10.11 17.73
CA GLU A 285 9.17 -9.72 16.84
C GLU A 285 9.16 -10.49 15.53
N ILE A 286 9.57 -9.84 14.43
CA ILE A 286 9.65 -10.48 13.12
C ILE A 286 10.90 -10.06 12.36
N ARG A 287 11.41 -10.98 11.55
CA ARG A 287 12.43 -10.75 10.53
C ARG A 287 11.81 -10.83 9.15
N ILE A 288 12.32 -10.02 8.23
CA ILE A 288 11.88 -10.00 6.83
C ILE A 288 12.80 -10.85 5.95
N LYS A 289 12.28 -11.28 4.81
CA LYS A 289 13.07 -11.79 3.68
C LYS A 289 13.56 -10.58 2.88
N GLU A 290 14.88 -10.46 2.77
CA GLU A 290 15.54 -9.35 2.07
C GLU A 290 15.20 -9.34 0.57
N ARG A 291 15.14 -8.14 -0.01
CA ARG A 291 14.93 -7.92 -1.46
C ARG A 291 13.69 -8.62 -2.00
N THR A 292 12.61 -8.61 -1.21
CA THR A 292 11.31 -9.15 -1.61
C THR A 292 10.32 -8.06 -2.00
N SER A 293 9.22 -8.42 -2.66
CA SER A 293 8.11 -7.53 -3.08
C SER A 293 6.78 -8.27 -2.95
N TRP A 294 5.64 -7.56 -3.03
CA TRP A 294 4.32 -8.21 -3.03
C TRP A 294 4.00 -8.92 -4.35
N SER A 295 4.48 -8.41 -5.49
CA SER A 295 3.96 -8.74 -6.82
C SER A 295 4.83 -9.73 -7.60
N CYS A 296 5.97 -10.20 -7.06
CA CYS A 296 6.81 -11.22 -7.72
C CYS A 296 7.33 -12.29 -6.75
N ALA A 297 7.13 -13.58 -7.10
CA ALA A 297 7.65 -14.72 -6.35
C ALA A 297 9.18 -14.67 -6.18
N HIS A 298 9.89 -14.12 -7.17
CA HIS A 298 11.34 -13.96 -7.21
C HIS A 298 11.83 -12.64 -6.56
N GLY A 299 11.09 -12.13 -5.57
CA GLY A 299 11.43 -10.92 -4.85
C GLY A 299 11.40 -9.66 -5.73
N VAL A 300 12.51 -8.92 -5.81
CA VAL A 300 12.65 -7.76 -6.72
C VAL A 300 13.04 -8.15 -8.16
N GLY A 301 13.16 -9.44 -8.46
CA GLY A 301 13.57 -9.96 -9.77
C GLY A 301 12.75 -9.42 -10.94
N ARG A 302 11.45 -9.11 -10.74
CA ARG A 302 10.59 -8.48 -11.76
C ARG A 302 11.15 -7.15 -12.29
N TRP A 303 11.97 -6.42 -11.55
CA TRP A 303 12.54 -5.14 -11.98
C TRP A 303 14.07 -5.17 -12.13
N GLU A 304 14.68 -6.33 -11.91
CA GLU A 304 16.13 -6.54 -11.91
C GLU A 304 16.57 -7.47 -13.04
N SER A 305 15.81 -8.54 -13.33
CA SER A 305 16.28 -9.63 -14.18
C SER A 305 15.17 -10.25 -15.04
N ASP A 306 15.55 -11.20 -15.89
CA ASP A 306 14.63 -12.08 -16.62
C ASP A 306 14.10 -13.19 -15.71
N CYS A 307 13.32 -12.80 -14.69
CA CYS A 307 12.77 -13.74 -13.72
C CYS A 307 11.59 -14.58 -14.27
N GLY A 308 11.26 -14.45 -15.56
CA GLY A 308 10.18 -15.16 -16.23
C GLY A 308 8.76 -14.69 -15.89
N CYS A 309 8.60 -13.80 -14.90
CA CYS A 309 7.31 -13.17 -14.60
C CYS A 309 6.97 -12.10 -15.65
N ASN A 310 6.36 -12.53 -16.76
CA ASN A 310 5.73 -11.65 -17.75
C ASN A 310 4.25 -11.44 -17.38
N ALA A 311 3.83 -10.19 -17.21
CA ALA A 311 2.42 -9.84 -17.16
C ALA A 311 2.03 -9.32 -18.56
N GLY A 312 1.16 -10.05 -19.26
CA GLY A 312 0.60 -9.61 -20.55
C GLY A 312 1.57 -9.56 -21.73
N GLY A 313 2.74 -10.19 -21.64
CA GLY A 313 3.70 -10.23 -22.74
C GLY A 313 3.23 -11.16 -23.87
N GLY A 314 3.40 -10.72 -25.11
CA GLY A 314 3.13 -11.56 -26.28
C GLY A 314 4.02 -12.81 -26.32
N PRO A 315 3.65 -13.85 -27.12
CA PRO A 315 4.46 -15.04 -27.28
C PRO A 315 5.91 -14.69 -27.65
N GLY A 316 6.89 -15.20 -26.90
CA GLY A 316 8.32 -14.98 -27.14
C GLY A 316 8.94 -13.74 -26.48
N TRP A 317 8.17 -12.94 -25.74
CA TRP A 317 8.73 -11.81 -24.98
C TRP A 317 9.55 -12.30 -23.78
N ASN A 318 10.78 -11.82 -23.67
CA ASN A 318 11.67 -12.05 -22.52
C ASN A 318 12.01 -10.72 -21.83
N GLN A 319 12.61 -10.79 -20.64
CA GLN A 319 12.99 -9.61 -19.86
C GLN A 319 14.50 -9.50 -19.66
N GLN A 320 15.30 -10.08 -20.56
CA GLN A 320 16.76 -10.07 -20.51
C GLN A 320 17.35 -8.67 -20.55
N TRP A 321 16.63 -7.69 -21.12
CA TRP A 321 17.02 -6.29 -21.17
C TRP A 321 17.03 -5.60 -19.79
N ARG A 322 16.32 -6.12 -18.79
CA ARG A 322 16.21 -5.48 -17.46
C ARG A 322 17.54 -5.40 -16.72
N GLY A 323 18.35 -6.47 -16.78
CA GLY A 323 19.65 -6.52 -16.11
C GLY A 323 20.61 -5.45 -16.64
N PRO A 324 20.95 -5.46 -17.95
CA PRO A 324 21.83 -4.45 -18.54
C PRO A 324 21.32 -3.01 -18.33
N LEU A 325 20.00 -2.78 -18.44
CA LEU A 325 19.43 -1.47 -18.16
C LEU A 325 19.64 -1.06 -16.70
N ARG A 326 19.40 -1.97 -15.74
CA ARG A 326 19.59 -1.71 -14.32
C ARG A 326 21.03 -1.36 -13.98
N ASP A 327 21.98 -2.15 -14.47
CA ASP A 327 23.41 -1.91 -14.26
C ASP A 327 23.82 -0.54 -14.80
N THR A 328 23.30 -0.19 -15.98
CA THR A 328 23.54 1.12 -16.59
C THR A 328 22.97 2.27 -15.74
N LEU A 329 21.72 2.16 -15.26
CA LEU A 329 21.10 3.16 -14.39
C LEU A 329 21.88 3.34 -13.07
N LEU A 330 22.40 2.25 -12.51
CA LEU A 330 23.25 2.30 -11.32
C LEU A 330 24.56 3.05 -11.60
N LEU A 331 25.21 2.79 -12.75
CA LEU A 331 26.43 3.50 -13.16
C LEU A 331 26.23 5.01 -13.33
N PHE A 332 25.09 5.41 -13.92
CA PHE A 332 24.70 6.82 -14.03
C PHE A 332 24.53 7.46 -12.65
N SER A 333 23.84 6.80 -11.73
CA SER A 333 23.56 7.35 -10.40
C SER A 333 24.82 7.55 -9.54
N ILE A 334 25.79 6.63 -9.64
CA ILE A 334 27.05 6.73 -8.87
C ILE A 334 28.12 7.60 -9.56
N GLY A 335 27.81 8.23 -10.70
CA GLY A 335 28.71 9.13 -11.42
C GLY A 335 29.98 8.46 -11.97
N ARG A 336 29.94 7.15 -12.26
CA ARG A 336 31.12 6.37 -12.70
C ARG A 336 31.25 6.20 -14.22
N LEU A 337 30.43 6.88 -15.01
CA LEU A 337 30.64 6.95 -16.45
C LEU A 337 31.81 7.89 -16.74
N GLN A 338 32.99 7.30 -16.93
CA GLN A 338 34.01 7.92 -17.77
C GLN A 338 33.54 7.72 -19.21
N MET A 339 33.08 8.81 -19.85
CA MET A 339 32.84 8.84 -21.30
C MET A 339 34.15 8.76 -22.08
#